data_AF-A0ABD7WRW8-F1
#
_entry.id   AF-A0ABD7WRW8-F1
#
_cell.length_a   1.000
_cell.length_b   1.000
_cell.length_c   1.000
_cell.angle_alpha   90.00
_cell.angle_beta   90.00
_cell.angle_gamma   90.00
#
_symmetry.space_group_name_H-M   'P 1'
#
loop_
_entity.id
_entity.type
_entity.pdbx_description
1 polymer ?
#
loop_
_entity_poly.entity_id
_entity_poly.type
_entity_poly.pdbx_seq_one_letter_code
_entity_poly.pdbx_strand_id
1 'polypeptide(L)' 'MRSRERDFITIEDEKGIEKQYAVEALFDMRNQTYALLQLNGEAKTNAL' A
#
# COMPACT_ATOMS: atom_id res chain seq x y z
N MET A 1 -11.51 8.81 19.71
CA MET A 1 -11.30 8.58 18.26
C MET A 1 -10.90 7.12 18.08
N ARG A 2 -11.69 6.29 17.40
CA ARG A 2 -11.24 4.94 17.04
C ARG A 2 -10.22 5.09 15.91
N SER A 3 -8.94 4.86 16.21
CA SER A 3 -7.97 4.64 15.14
C SER A 3 -8.48 3.44 14.35
N ARG A 4 -8.78 3.61 13.06
CA ARG A 4 -9.11 2.47 12.22
C ARG A 4 -7.80 1.70 12.06
N GLU A 5 -7.73 0.52 12.66
CA GLU A 5 -6.61 -0.39 12.44
C GLU A 5 -6.50 -0.62 10.93
N ARG A 6 -5.32 -0.33 10.37
CA ARG A 6 -5.01 -0.56 8.97
C ARG A 6 -3.99 -1.67 8.91
N ASP A 7 -4.17 -2.59 7.97
CA ASP A 7 -3.16 -3.60 7.68
C ASP A 7 -1.99 -2.94 6.95
N PHE A 8 -0.80 -3.52 7.12
CA PHE A 8 0.43 -3.05 6.52
C PHE A 8 1.14 -4.16 5.78
N ILE A 9 1.74 -3.82 4.64
CA ILE A 9 2.57 -4.72 3.82
C ILE A 9 3.95 -4.08 3.66
N THR A 10 5.00 -4.86 3.94
CA THR A 10 6.39 -4.49 3.65
C THR A 10 6.81 -5.10 2.32
N ILE A 11 7.39 -4.29 1.44
CA ILE A 11 7.94 -4.71 0.15
C ILE A 11 9.43 -4.37 0.15
N GLU A 12 10.26 -5.37 -0.10
CA GLU A 12 11.70 -5.23 -0.32
C GLU A 12 11.98 -5.22 -1.83
N ASP A 13 12.77 -4.26 -2.30
CA ASP A 13 13.21 -4.21 -3.69
C ASP A 13 14.49 -5.04 -3.93
N GLU A 14 14.90 -5.16 -5.20
CA GLU A 14 16.09 -5.93 -5.60
C GLU A 14 17.41 -5.44 -4.99
N LYS A 15 17.43 -4.24 -4.37
CA LYS A 15 18.59 -3.65 -3.71
C LYS A 15 18.56 -3.86 -2.19
N GLY A 16 17.55 -4.57 -1.67
CA GLY A 16 17.34 -4.77 -0.25
C GLY A 16 16.69 -3.57 0.47
N ILE A 17 16.10 -2.62 -0.27
CA ILE A 17 15.43 -1.47 0.34
C ILE A 17 13.99 -1.85 0.67
N GLU A 18 13.67 -1.84 1.95
CA GLU A 18 12.32 -2.08 2.46
C GLU A 18 11.46 -0.81 2.48
N LYS A 19 10.20 -0.94 2.07
CA LYS A 19 9.17 0.10 2.20
C LYS A 19 7.88 -0.49 2.76
N GLN A 20 7.26 0.21 3.70
CA GLN A 20 6.00 -0.19 4.30
C GLN A 20 4.83 0.61 3.70
N TYR A 21 3.75 -0.10 3.37
CA TYR A 21 2.53 0.44 2.79
C TYR A 21 1.32 0.08 3.63
N ALA A 22 0.37 1.01 3.78
CA ALA A 22 -0.93 0.72 4.35
C ALA A 22 -1.85 0.11 3.27
N VAL A 23 -2.66 -0.88 3.64
CA VAL A 23 -3.71 -1.42 2.78
C VAL A 23 -4.92 -0.47 2.84
N GLU A 24 -5.25 0.12 1.69
CA GLU A 24 -6.37 1.07 1.58
C GLU A 24 -7.66 0.35 1.16
N ALA A 25 -7.56 -0.63 0.24
CA ALA A 25 -8.70 -1.41 -0.23
C ALA A 25 -8.26 -2.76 -0.81
N LEU A 26 -9.20 -3.71 -0.87
CA LEU A 26 -9.05 -5.02 -1.51
C LEU A 26 -10.11 -5.18 -2.60
N PHE A 27 -9.73 -5.75 -3.74
CA PHE A 27 -10.59 -5.98 -4.89
C PHE A 27 -10.44 -7.41 -5.40
N ASP A 28 -11.57 -8.09 -5.60
CA ASP A 28 -11.59 -9.39 -6.26
C ASP A 28 -12.04 -9.23 -7.72
N MET A 29 -11.18 -9.64 -8.65
CA MET A 29 -11.44 -9.55 -10.08
C MET A 29 -10.87 -10.77 -10.80
N ARG A 30 -11.67 -11.38 -11.70
CA ARG A 30 -11.24 -12.52 -12.52
C ARG A 30 -10.58 -13.64 -11.70
N ASN A 31 -11.17 -13.96 -10.54
CA ASN A 31 -10.67 -14.99 -9.62
C ASN A 31 -9.27 -14.71 -9.05
N GLN A 32 -8.86 -13.44 -8.99
CA GLN A 32 -7.64 -12.95 -8.35
C GLN A 32 -7.99 -11.80 -7.40
N THR A 33 -7.21 -11.67 -6.32
CA THR A 33 -7.36 -10.59 -5.32
C THR A 33 -6.24 -9.58 -5.48
N TYR A 34 -6.59 -8.30 -5.46
CA TYR A 34 -5.68 -7.17 -5.59
C TYR A 34 -5.81 -6.25 -4.38
N ALA A 35 -4.71 -5.68 -3.93
CA ALA A 35 -4.68 -4.69 -2.86
C ALA A 35 -4.26 -3.32 -3.41
N LEU A 36 -4.99 -2.26 -3.01
CA LEU A 36 -4.54 -0.89 -3.21
C LEU A 36 -3.68 -0.47 -2.01
N LEU A 37 -2.44 -0.11 -2.29
CA LEU A 37 -1.44 0.23 -1.29
C LEU A 37 -1.20 1.73 -1.25
N GLN A 38 -1.23 2.31 -0.05
CA GLN A 38 -0.91 3.71 0.20
C GLN A 38 0.41 3.81 0.95
N LEU A 39 1.36 4.57 0.40
CA LEU A 39 2.57 4.93 1.13
C LEU A 39 2.21 5.96 2.20
N ASN A 40 2.42 5.64 3.47
CA ASN A 40 2.28 6.62 4.54
C ASN A 40 3.49 7.56 4.51
N GLY A 41 3.36 8.64 3.75
CA GLY A 41 4.39 9.65 3.55
C GLY A 41 4.19 10.30 2.20
N GLU A 42 3.82 11.58 2.20
CA GLU A 42 3.46 12.43 1.06
C GLU A 42 3.96 11.93 -0.30
N ALA A 43 3.11 11.20 -1.02
CA ALA A 43 3.23 11.12 -2.46
C ALA A 43 2.81 12.49 -3.00
N LYS A 44 3.76 13.44 -3.06
CA LYS A 44 3.63 14.56 -4.00
C LYS A 44 3.76 13.96 -5.39
N THR A 45 2.64 13.50 -5.93
CA THR A 45 2.52 13.11 -7.32
C THR A 45 2.75 14.36 -8.15
N ASN A 46 3.95 14.53 -8.70
CA ASN A 46 4.14 15.45 -9.81
C ASN A 46 3.39 14.84 -11.00
N ALA A 47 2.17 15.31 -11.24
CA ALA A 47 1.51 15.15 -12.52
C ALA A 47 2.36 15.91 -13.55
N LEU A 48 2.90 15.17 -14.53
CA LEU A 48 3.50 15.71 -15.75
C LEU A 48 2.38 16.02 -16.76
#